data_AF-A0A4V4HHM1-F1
#
_entry.id   AF-A0A4V4HHM1-F1
#
_cell.length_a   1.000
_cell.length_b   1.000
_cell.length_c   1.000
_cell.angle_alpha   90.00
_cell.angle_beta   90.00
_cell.angle_gamma   90.00
#
_symmetry.space_group_name_H-M   'P 1'
#
loop_
_entity.id
_entity.type
_entity.pdbx_description
1 polymer ?
#
loop_
_entity_poly.entity_id
_entity_poly.type
_entity_poly.pdbx_seq_one_letter_code
_entity_poly.pdbx_strand_id
1 'polypeptide(L)'
;MLSDSFQEMANPSVQKHLHFYSKDGGPNLSETWQGRKWLHETDSSLLTPSVKKEKSSTFWSLRCSKTELSMCMDSEDSGWHVQTFTDMEVEESHFLLSFPSLALQAAQLGFVHPSQITGEEIEPGDIISWMKIDPREGNPWHTKAKGKRVLAFPIWLYCDDTSGNQSKKWNKHNSFLFTAAAPTLEMLEGIVEQLETAQESGVWAWDCQAREMVLLVPSVHALLGDNPMQSEFACHIGFRGKFFCRVCKVKGKAESEQCDDPEDNGDAQSDITVQSHRAQGKKKSQESGEDMILRIRQFMSCGEPRTRVDTLAELRSQFSAGSRIGGATSYKARKTASGVKDVYQEYFINQIQGIAKTKGLSKPQKKSKIQDLCKTFPRSTISPVWKIKGIDPHADTPVEILHVILLGFVKYFWRDAVNRTKNEHDTLIARLSSAQVSGLNIPPLSGRTLVDYSGSLTGRDFRAIAQVAPFVLDGLIPADCLEAWTALSSLVCLVWQLEIHNVEKYLNDLELAITYFLDCTCRVTPRWFNKPKFHVLLHLPEHIRRFGPAMLFATKGFESFNAVIRSCSIHSNRHAPSKDIAFRMA
;
A
#
# COMPACT_ATOMS: atom_id res chain seq x y z
N MET A 1 -1.76 -13.18 -18.20
CA MET A 1 -2.32 -12.36 -17.10
C MET A 1 -1.63 -11.01 -17.02
N LEU A 2 -0.38 -10.90 -16.51
CA LEU A 2 0.39 -9.63 -16.67
C LEU A 2 0.54 -9.26 -18.16
N SER A 3 0.78 -10.25 -19.03
CA SER A 3 0.79 -10.13 -20.49
C SER A 3 -0.43 -9.42 -21.08
N ASP A 4 -1.61 -9.60 -20.47
CA ASP A 4 -2.88 -9.15 -21.03
C ASP A 4 -3.16 -7.69 -20.61
N SER A 5 -2.73 -7.31 -19.40
CA SER A 5 -2.73 -5.90 -18.96
C SER A 5 -1.87 -5.00 -19.86
N PHE A 6 -0.82 -5.54 -20.49
CA PHE A 6 0.00 -4.78 -21.43
C PHE A 6 -0.67 -4.59 -22.80
N GLN A 7 -1.77 -5.30 -23.10
CA GLN A 7 -2.57 -5.04 -24.30
C GLN A 7 -3.25 -3.67 -24.25
N GLU A 8 -3.36 -3.05 -23.08
CA GLU A 8 -3.84 -1.66 -22.96
C GLU A 8 -2.95 -0.65 -23.72
N MET A 9 -1.68 -0.99 -23.98
CA MET A 9 -0.83 -0.20 -24.88
C MET A 9 -1.36 -0.16 -26.32
N ALA A 10 -2.06 -1.21 -26.75
CA ALA A 10 -2.65 -1.31 -28.08
C ALA A 10 -4.05 -0.69 -28.15
N ASN A 11 -4.63 -0.30 -27.00
CA ASN A 11 -5.94 0.32 -26.90
C ASN A 11 -5.84 1.85 -27.04
N PRO A 12 -6.31 2.45 -28.15
CA PRO A 12 -6.19 3.90 -28.38
C PRO A 12 -6.95 4.74 -27.36
N SER A 13 -7.95 4.17 -26.68
CA SER A 13 -8.73 4.86 -25.66
C SER A 13 -7.99 4.94 -24.33
N VAL A 14 -7.13 3.96 -24.02
CA VAL A 14 -6.43 3.85 -22.74
C VAL A 14 -4.99 4.35 -22.83
N GLN A 15 -4.27 4.01 -23.91
CA GLN A 15 -2.85 4.34 -24.05
C GLN A 15 -2.57 5.83 -23.82
N LYS A 16 -3.44 6.73 -24.30
CA LYS A 16 -3.29 8.19 -24.16
C LYS A 16 -3.34 8.71 -22.72
N HIS A 17 -3.79 7.87 -21.79
CA HIS A 17 -3.88 8.14 -20.35
C HIS A 17 -2.81 7.39 -19.55
N LEU A 18 -1.96 6.59 -20.21
CA LEU A 18 -0.83 5.94 -19.57
C LEU A 18 0.35 6.91 -19.48
N HIS A 19 1.01 6.91 -18.33
CA HIS A 19 2.18 7.73 -18.06
C HIS A 19 3.37 6.83 -17.77
N PHE A 20 4.53 7.18 -18.33
CA PHE A 20 5.76 6.38 -18.26
C PHE A 20 6.92 7.16 -17.63
N TYR A 21 6.72 8.44 -17.33
CA TYR A 21 7.71 9.33 -16.73
C TYR A 21 7.09 9.98 -15.49
N SER A 22 7.90 10.17 -14.46
CA SER A 22 7.54 11.08 -13.37
C SER A 22 7.54 12.52 -13.89
N LYS A 23 6.78 13.39 -13.24
CA LYS A 23 6.72 14.82 -13.57
C LYS A 23 6.74 15.62 -12.30
N ASP A 24 7.67 16.56 -12.18
CA ASP A 24 7.59 17.56 -11.13
C ASP A 24 6.43 18.53 -11.43
N GLY A 25 5.46 18.57 -10.51
CA GLY A 25 4.32 19.50 -10.55
C GLY A 25 4.61 20.84 -9.88
N GLY A 26 5.83 21.03 -9.37
CA GLY A 26 6.21 22.11 -8.48
C GLY A 26 5.36 22.04 -7.20
N PRO A 27 4.64 23.12 -6.85
CA PRO A 27 3.76 23.09 -5.67
C PRO A 27 2.48 22.27 -5.90
N ASN A 28 2.14 21.89 -7.13
CA ASN A 28 0.90 21.21 -7.46
C ASN A 28 1.06 19.68 -7.44
N LEU A 29 0.02 18.99 -6.97
CA LEU A 29 -0.06 17.54 -6.88
C LEU A 29 -1.50 17.08 -7.16
N SER A 30 -1.71 16.50 -8.33
CA SER A 30 -3.01 15.97 -8.78
C SER A 30 -2.93 14.50 -9.17
N GLU A 31 -1.73 14.01 -9.49
CA GLU A 31 -1.54 12.73 -10.17
C GLU A 31 -0.44 11.90 -9.51
N THR A 32 -0.52 10.58 -9.67
CA THR A 32 0.40 9.64 -8.99
C THR A 32 1.86 9.79 -9.44
N TRP A 33 2.08 10.17 -10.70
CA TRP A 33 3.43 10.36 -11.27
C TRP A 33 4.10 11.67 -10.83
N GLN A 34 3.36 12.53 -10.12
CA GLN A 34 3.90 13.70 -9.42
C GLN A 34 4.24 13.40 -7.96
N GLY A 35 3.88 12.22 -7.46
CA GLY A 35 4.16 11.82 -6.08
C GLY A 35 5.65 11.58 -5.83
N ARG A 36 6.10 11.87 -4.60
CA ARG A 36 7.50 11.69 -4.18
C ARG A 36 8.02 10.27 -4.40
N LYS A 37 7.16 9.25 -4.28
CA LYS A 37 7.52 7.84 -4.50
C LYS A 37 8.09 7.64 -5.90
N TRP A 38 7.42 8.14 -6.92
CA TRP A 38 7.89 7.99 -8.30
C TRP A 38 9.07 8.91 -8.60
N LEU A 39 9.01 10.17 -8.15
CA LEU A 39 10.04 11.17 -8.42
C LEU A 39 11.41 10.82 -7.82
N HIS A 40 11.46 10.33 -6.58
CA HIS A 40 12.71 10.27 -5.83
C HIS A 40 13.01 8.93 -5.17
N GLU A 41 12.00 8.07 -4.92
CA GLU A 41 12.18 6.85 -4.13
C GLU A 41 12.23 5.56 -4.98
N THR A 42 11.72 5.60 -6.21
CA THR A 42 11.66 4.41 -7.08
C THR A 42 13.05 4.05 -7.59
N ASP A 43 13.41 2.77 -7.49
CA ASP A 43 14.68 2.24 -8.00
C ASP A 43 14.84 2.60 -9.47
N SER A 44 15.98 3.20 -9.82
CA SER A 44 16.22 3.71 -11.18
C SER A 44 16.23 2.64 -12.27
N SER A 45 16.44 1.37 -11.90
CA SER A 45 16.31 0.23 -12.82
C SER A 45 14.85 -0.11 -13.18
N LEU A 46 13.89 0.43 -12.44
CA LEU A 46 12.45 0.29 -12.67
C LEU A 46 11.83 1.53 -13.33
N LEU A 47 12.64 2.57 -13.61
CA LEU A 47 12.23 3.78 -14.31
C LEU A 47 12.49 3.66 -15.81
N THR A 48 11.79 4.49 -16.58
CA THR A 48 11.97 4.56 -18.03
C THR A 48 13.40 5.03 -18.35
N PRO A 49 14.24 4.20 -19.01
CA PRO A 49 15.68 4.48 -19.14
C PRO A 49 16.02 5.49 -20.26
N SER A 50 15.04 5.93 -21.03
CA SER A 50 15.27 6.74 -22.25
C SER A 50 14.15 7.74 -22.47
N VAL A 51 14.47 8.89 -23.06
CA VAL A 51 13.52 9.92 -23.48
C VAL A 51 13.48 9.94 -25.01
N LYS A 52 12.34 10.23 -25.63
CA LYS A 52 12.23 10.37 -27.09
C LYS A 52 11.76 11.77 -27.45
N LYS A 53 12.65 12.56 -28.04
CA LYS A 53 12.35 13.91 -28.55
C LYS A 53 12.18 13.82 -30.06
N GLU A 54 11.02 14.25 -30.55
CA GLU A 54 10.57 14.18 -31.95
C GLU A 54 10.45 12.74 -32.55
N LYS A 55 9.92 12.64 -33.78
CA LYS A 55 9.49 11.36 -34.39
C LYS A 55 10.61 10.34 -34.65
N SER A 56 11.89 10.71 -34.51
CA SER A 56 13.01 9.87 -34.97
C SER A 56 14.16 9.65 -33.99
N SER A 57 14.23 10.35 -32.85
CA SER A 57 15.44 10.34 -32.01
C SER A 57 15.15 9.86 -30.58
N THR A 58 15.60 8.65 -30.25
CA THR A 58 15.62 8.15 -28.86
C THR A 58 16.92 8.59 -28.18
N PHE A 59 16.79 9.31 -27.08
CA PHE A 59 17.86 9.76 -26.21
C PHE A 59 17.98 8.74 -25.08
N TRP A 60 19.06 7.98 -25.10
CA TRP A 60 19.37 7.03 -24.04
C TRP A 60 20.10 7.78 -22.94
N SER A 61 19.46 7.90 -21.78
CA SER A 61 20.16 8.36 -20.58
C SER A 61 20.97 7.19 -20.04
N LEU A 62 22.26 7.39 -19.81
CA LEU A 62 23.07 6.49 -18.97
C LEU A 62 22.47 6.54 -17.57
N ARG A 63 21.53 5.63 -17.29
CA ARG A 63 20.69 5.58 -16.08
C ARG A 63 19.79 6.81 -15.95
N CYS A 64 18.48 6.61 -15.96
CA CYS A 64 17.51 7.65 -15.56
C CYS A 64 17.51 7.78 -14.02
N SER A 65 18.69 8.08 -13.47
CA SER A 65 18.87 8.66 -12.16
C SER A 65 20.21 9.38 -12.15
N LYS A 66 20.17 10.69 -12.38
CA LYS A 66 20.96 11.63 -11.59
C LYS A 66 22.49 11.46 -11.68
N THR A 67 23.07 11.62 -12.88
CA THR A 67 24.53 11.60 -13.04
C THR A 67 24.99 12.63 -14.07
N GLU A 68 26.00 13.43 -13.73
CA GLU A 68 26.73 14.31 -14.64
C GLU A 68 27.98 13.58 -15.17
N LEU A 69 28.33 13.82 -16.44
CA LEU A 69 29.55 13.29 -17.06
C LEU A 69 30.58 14.43 -17.09
N SER A 70 31.68 14.28 -16.35
CA SER A 70 32.80 15.21 -16.38
C SER A 70 33.97 14.59 -17.16
N MET A 71 34.57 15.38 -18.07
CA MET A 71 35.73 14.94 -18.86
C MET A 71 37.01 15.31 -18.11
N CYS A 72 37.85 14.33 -17.79
CA CYS A 72 39.20 14.59 -17.29
C CYS A 72 40.19 14.49 -18.45
N MET A 73 40.96 15.56 -18.69
CA MET A 73 42.05 15.56 -19.68
C MET A 73 43.39 15.48 -18.97
N ASP A 74 43.69 14.32 -18.36
CA ASP A 74 45.05 14.00 -17.93
C ASP A 74 45.74 13.09 -18.96
N SER A 75 47.01 13.38 -19.23
CA SER A 75 47.74 12.98 -20.44
C SER A 75 48.08 11.50 -20.59
N GLU A 76 47.61 10.61 -19.71
CA GLU A 76 47.90 9.17 -19.78
C GLU A 76 46.66 8.25 -19.76
N ASP A 77 45.45 8.73 -19.41
CA ASP A 77 44.21 7.95 -19.43
C ASP A 77 42.99 8.84 -19.76
N SER A 78 42.86 9.24 -21.03
CA SER A 78 41.75 10.09 -21.49
C SER A 78 40.41 9.34 -21.45
N GLY A 79 39.52 9.72 -20.53
CA GLY A 79 38.23 9.06 -20.29
C GLY A 79 37.21 9.96 -19.61
N TRP A 80 35.97 9.48 -19.54
CA TRP A 80 34.86 10.14 -18.85
C TRP A 80 34.76 9.62 -17.42
N HIS A 81 34.55 10.54 -16.47
CA HIS A 81 34.15 10.20 -15.10
C HIS A 81 32.66 10.45 -14.92
N VAL A 82 31.98 9.50 -14.27
CA VAL A 82 30.56 9.64 -13.93
C VAL A 82 30.45 10.12 -12.50
N GLN A 83 29.85 11.28 -12.29
CA GLN A 83 29.57 11.78 -10.95
C GLN A 83 28.30 11.12 -10.41
N THR A 84 28.40 10.48 -9.25
CA THR A 84 27.28 9.75 -8.62
C THR A 84 26.92 10.26 -7.24
N PHE A 85 27.57 11.33 -6.78
CA PHE A 85 27.39 11.91 -5.45
C PHE A 85 26.35 13.04 -5.39
N THR A 86 25.93 13.57 -6.55
CA THR A 86 24.99 14.69 -6.63
C THR A 86 23.81 14.37 -7.53
N ASP A 87 22.64 14.73 -7.01
CA ASP A 87 21.38 14.61 -7.72
C ASP A 87 21.18 15.81 -8.66
N MET A 88 20.93 15.56 -9.94
CA MET A 88 20.67 16.59 -10.95
C MET A 88 19.30 16.40 -11.60
N GLU A 89 18.54 17.49 -11.68
CA GLU A 89 17.35 17.59 -12.52
C GLU A 89 17.74 18.19 -13.88
N VAL A 90 17.35 17.52 -14.97
CA VAL A 90 17.64 17.94 -16.34
C VAL A 90 16.33 18.13 -17.07
N GLU A 91 16.11 19.34 -17.61
CA GLU A 91 14.94 19.61 -18.44
C GLU A 91 15.04 18.82 -19.77
N GLU A 92 13.92 18.26 -20.26
CA GLU A 92 13.89 17.54 -21.53
C GLU A 92 14.45 18.38 -22.70
N SER A 93 14.24 19.70 -22.65
CA SER A 93 14.74 20.62 -23.66
C SER A 93 16.27 20.62 -23.77
N HIS A 94 17.00 20.25 -22.72
CA HIS A 94 18.47 20.15 -22.70
C HIS A 94 19.02 18.92 -23.44
N PHE A 95 18.20 17.91 -23.75
CA PHE A 95 18.64 16.79 -24.59
C PHE A 95 18.72 17.24 -26.06
N LEU A 96 19.93 17.58 -26.51
CA LEU A 96 20.20 18.10 -27.86
C LEU A 96 20.58 17.00 -28.87
N LEU A 97 21.35 16.00 -28.44
CA LEU A 97 21.85 14.92 -29.30
C LEU A 97 21.53 13.54 -28.73
N SER A 98 21.12 12.62 -29.60
CA SER A 98 21.01 11.20 -29.23
C SER A 98 22.41 10.63 -28.96
N PHE A 99 22.53 9.58 -28.15
CA PHE A 99 23.83 8.96 -27.86
C PHE A 99 24.61 8.55 -29.12
N PRO A 100 24.01 7.91 -30.16
CA PRO A 100 24.71 7.65 -31.42
C PRO A 100 25.17 8.92 -32.14
N SER A 101 24.37 9.98 -32.11
CA SER A 101 24.75 11.27 -32.71
C SER A 101 25.90 11.94 -31.95
N LEU A 102 25.88 11.86 -30.62
CA LEU A 102 26.95 12.37 -29.75
C LEU A 102 28.25 11.59 -29.98
N ALA A 103 28.18 10.26 -30.07
CA ALA A 103 29.32 9.40 -30.39
C ALA A 103 29.93 9.73 -31.77
N LEU A 104 29.08 9.94 -32.78
CA LEU A 104 29.51 10.32 -34.12
C LEU A 104 30.17 11.70 -34.13
N GLN A 105 29.59 12.69 -33.46
CA GLN A 105 30.16 14.04 -33.35
C GLN A 105 31.47 14.04 -32.57
N ALA A 106 31.56 13.29 -31.47
CA ALA A 106 32.80 13.15 -30.71
C ALA A 106 33.93 12.63 -31.61
N ALA A 107 33.67 11.59 -32.40
CA ALA A 107 34.63 11.05 -33.35
C ALA A 107 35.02 12.07 -34.45
N GLN A 108 34.07 12.86 -34.95
CA GLN A 108 34.34 13.88 -35.97
C GLN A 108 35.15 15.08 -35.44
N LEU A 109 34.93 15.46 -34.18
CA LEU A 109 35.57 16.60 -33.53
C LEU A 109 36.87 16.21 -32.79
N GLY A 110 37.22 14.93 -32.77
CA GLY A 110 38.41 14.42 -32.08
C GLY A 110 38.27 14.33 -30.55
N PHE A 111 37.05 14.32 -30.03
CA PHE A 111 36.79 14.08 -28.60
C PHE A 111 36.78 12.58 -28.28
N VAL A 112 37.07 12.27 -27.02
CA VAL A 112 36.99 10.92 -26.42
C VAL A 112 35.57 10.38 -26.60
N HIS A 113 35.43 9.12 -27.01
CA HIS A 113 34.11 8.54 -27.28
C HIS A 113 33.26 8.55 -25.99
N PRO A 114 31.97 8.93 -26.01
CA PRO A 114 31.14 9.04 -24.80
C PRO A 114 30.99 7.74 -23.99
N SER A 115 31.29 6.60 -24.61
CA SER A 115 31.33 5.30 -23.94
C SER A 115 32.67 4.96 -23.29
N GLN A 116 33.68 5.83 -23.32
CA GLN A 116 34.96 5.56 -22.66
C GLN A 116 34.91 6.06 -21.22
N ILE A 117 34.07 5.42 -20.41
CA ILE A 117 33.95 5.71 -18.98
C ILE A 117 35.07 4.96 -18.24
N THR A 118 35.92 5.70 -17.54
CA THR A 118 37.10 5.16 -16.84
C THR A 118 36.92 5.13 -15.32
N GLY A 119 36.09 6.03 -14.78
CA GLY A 119 35.93 6.20 -13.35
C GLY A 119 34.53 6.65 -12.93
N GLU A 120 34.23 6.40 -11.66
CA GLU A 120 33.08 6.95 -10.94
C GLU A 120 33.61 7.87 -9.85
N GLU A 121 33.17 9.12 -9.87
CA GLU A 121 33.43 10.08 -8.80
C GLU A 121 32.31 9.92 -7.75
N ILE A 122 32.65 9.39 -6.57
CA ILE A 122 31.71 9.07 -5.49
C ILE A 122 31.62 10.17 -4.43
N GLU A 123 32.61 11.05 -4.38
CA GLU A 123 32.65 12.33 -3.67
C GLU A 123 33.59 13.25 -4.46
N PRO A 124 33.52 14.59 -4.31
CA PRO A 124 34.40 15.50 -5.02
C PRO A 124 35.89 15.13 -4.85
N GLY A 125 36.53 14.71 -5.94
CA GLY A 125 37.93 14.27 -5.98
C GLY A 125 38.21 12.80 -5.61
N ASP A 126 37.20 12.02 -5.20
CA ASP A 126 37.33 10.58 -4.92
C ASP A 126 36.81 9.75 -6.10
N ILE A 127 37.74 9.27 -6.92
CA ILE A 127 37.45 8.55 -8.16
C ILE A 127 37.80 7.07 -7.98
N ILE A 128 36.79 6.22 -8.10
CA ILE A 128 36.95 4.77 -8.13
C ILE A 128 36.83 4.23 -9.56
N SER A 129 37.45 3.09 -9.82
CA SER A 129 37.36 2.44 -11.14
C SER A 129 35.92 2.03 -11.45
N TRP A 130 35.49 2.26 -12.69
CA TRP A 130 34.13 1.96 -13.12
C TRP A 130 33.87 0.44 -13.18
N MET A 131 32.94 -0.06 -12.34
CA MET A 131 32.60 -1.50 -12.25
C MET A 131 31.13 -1.84 -12.51
N LYS A 132 30.28 -0.87 -12.88
CA LYS A 132 28.82 -1.07 -12.89
C LYS A 132 28.28 -1.78 -14.14
N ILE A 133 28.65 -1.28 -15.33
CA ILE A 133 28.13 -1.74 -16.62
C ILE A 133 29.28 -1.63 -17.61
N ASP A 134 29.46 -2.53 -18.58
CA ASP A 134 30.39 -2.26 -19.67
C ASP A 134 29.91 -1.03 -20.46
N PRO A 135 30.62 0.10 -20.41
CA PRO A 135 30.23 1.32 -21.11
C PRO A 135 30.07 1.11 -22.62
N ARG A 136 30.79 0.13 -23.19
CA ARG A 136 30.76 -0.22 -24.62
C ARG A 136 29.50 -0.98 -24.99
N GLU A 137 28.91 -1.73 -24.06
CA GLU A 137 27.63 -2.43 -24.27
C GLU A 137 26.42 -1.52 -23.98
N GLY A 138 26.62 -0.45 -23.19
CA GLY A 138 25.58 0.51 -22.85
C GLY A 138 24.54 -0.05 -21.86
N ASN A 139 23.36 0.59 -21.78
CA ASN A 139 22.29 0.08 -20.90
C ASN A 139 21.85 -1.34 -21.36
N PRO A 140 21.84 -2.36 -20.49
CA PRO A 140 21.44 -3.73 -20.86
C PRO A 140 20.07 -3.84 -21.54
N TRP A 141 19.18 -2.88 -21.25
CA TRP A 141 17.88 -2.78 -21.90
C TRP A 141 17.96 -2.49 -23.40
N HIS A 142 19.03 -1.85 -23.88
CA HIS A 142 19.25 -1.59 -25.30
C HIS A 142 19.34 -2.89 -26.12
N THR A 143 20.17 -3.82 -25.65
CA THR A 143 20.34 -5.15 -26.29
C THR A 143 19.05 -5.95 -26.23
N LYS A 144 18.38 -5.96 -25.07
CA LYS A 144 17.10 -6.68 -24.88
C LYS A 144 15.98 -6.13 -25.75
N ALA A 145 15.92 -4.81 -25.90
CA ALA A 145 14.91 -4.12 -26.68
C ALA A 145 15.23 -4.05 -28.17
N LYS A 146 16.39 -4.53 -28.64
CA LYS A 146 16.76 -4.56 -30.07
C LYS A 146 16.53 -3.21 -30.77
N GLY A 147 16.91 -2.12 -30.10
CA GLY A 147 16.73 -0.74 -30.58
C GLY A 147 15.30 -0.18 -30.47
N LYS A 148 14.35 -0.91 -29.88
CA LYS A 148 13.00 -0.40 -29.54
C LYS A 148 13.00 0.34 -28.21
N ARG A 149 12.00 1.20 -28.03
CA ARG A 149 11.83 1.95 -26.77
C ARG A 149 11.57 1.01 -25.61
N VAL A 150 12.13 1.37 -24.46
CA VAL A 150 11.85 0.72 -23.18
C VAL A 150 11.08 1.68 -22.30
N LEU A 151 9.95 1.25 -21.75
CA LEU A 151 9.07 2.07 -20.92
C LEU A 151 8.83 1.38 -19.57
N ALA A 152 8.94 2.12 -18.47
CA ALA A 152 8.46 1.65 -17.19
C ALA A 152 6.94 1.59 -17.20
N PHE A 153 6.36 0.56 -16.60
CA PHE A 153 4.91 0.38 -16.50
C PHE A 153 4.52 0.22 -15.03
N PRO A 154 4.29 1.33 -14.30
CA PRO A 154 3.96 1.27 -12.88
C PRO A 154 2.50 0.83 -12.66
N ILE A 155 2.32 -0.02 -11.65
CA ILE A 155 1.06 -0.72 -11.38
C ILE A 155 0.66 -0.50 -9.93
N TRP A 156 -0.60 -0.12 -9.72
CA TRP A 156 -1.27 -0.24 -8.43
C TRP A 156 -1.71 -1.69 -8.24
N LEU A 157 -1.14 -2.39 -7.27
CA LEU A 157 -1.49 -3.77 -7.00
C LEU A 157 -2.57 -3.81 -5.93
N TYR A 158 -3.81 -4.10 -6.34
CA TYR A 158 -4.96 -4.17 -5.44
C TYR A 158 -5.33 -5.60 -5.05
N CYS A 159 -5.77 -5.77 -3.81
CA CYS A 159 -6.14 -7.05 -3.23
C CYS A 159 -7.19 -6.84 -2.12
N ASP A 160 -8.24 -7.66 -2.09
CA ASP A 160 -9.35 -7.52 -1.13
C ASP A 160 -10.00 -8.88 -0.81
N ASP A 161 -10.72 -8.98 0.30
CA ASP A 161 -11.50 -10.17 0.65
C ASP A 161 -12.97 -10.03 0.22
N THR A 162 -13.36 -10.70 -0.87
CA THR A 162 -14.76 -10.65 -1.35
C THR A 162 -15.75 -11.54 -0.58
N SER A 163 -15.31 -12.24 0.48
CA SER A 163 -16.12 -13.21 1.23
C SER A 163 -17.31 -12.59 2.00
N GLY A 164 -17.28 -11.28 2.24
CA GLY A 164 -18.24 -10.55 3.07
C GLY A 164 -19.59 -10.24 2.40
N ASN A 165 -20.52 -11.21 2.36
CA ASN A 165 -21.93 -10.97 2.64
C ASN A 165 -22.64 -12.29 2.97
N GLN A 166 -22.91 -12.51 4.26
CA GLN A 166 -23.48 -13.75 4.79
C GLN A 166 -24.96 -13.91 4.41
N SER A 167 -25.26 -14.81 3.47
CA SER A 167 -26.33 -15.78 3.73
C SER A 167 -25.65 -17.03 4.28
N LYS A 168 -26.02 -17.45 5.49
CA LYS A 168 -25.38 -18.50 6.31
C LYS A 168 -25.49 -19.90 5.70
N LYS A 169 -24.89 -20.14 4.53
CA LYS A 169 -24.97 -21.46 3.88
C LYS A 169 -23.66 -21.98 3.29
N TRP A 170 -22.56 -21.22 3.24
CA TRP A 170 -21.36 -21.65 2.53
C TRP A 170 -20.04 -21.25 3.22
N ASN A 171 -19.00 -22.07 3.01
CA ASN A 171 -17.66 -21.93 3.61
C ASN A 171 -16.92 -20.65 3.14
N LYS A 172 -15.89 -20.23 3.90
CA LYS A 172 -15.04 -19.05 3.67
C LYS A 172 -14.40 -19.11 2.26
N HIS A 173 -14.59 -18.07 1.44
CA HIS A 173 -14.04 -17.94 0.09
C HIS A 173 -13.33 -16.58 -0.07
N ASN A 174 -12.00 -16.57 -0.05
CA ASN A 174 -11.19 -15.37 -0.34
C ASN A 174 -11.10 -15.18 -1.88
N SER A 175 -11.10 -13.95 -2.39
CA SER A 175 -11.01 -13.65 -3.83
C SER A 175 -9.93 -12.63 -4.11
N PHE A 176 -8.93 -13.02 -4.88
CA PHE A 176 -7.87 -12.13 -5.36
C PHE A 176 -8.09 -11.81 -6.84
N LEU A 177 -7.94 -10.54 -7.22
CA LEU A 177 -7.86 -10.17 -8.63
C LEU A 177 -6.45 -10.48 -9.16
N PHE A 178 -6.15 -11.78 -9.29
CA PHE A 178 -5.32 -12.51 -10.26
C PHE A 178 -5.71 -14.00 -10.03
N THR A 179 -5.72 -14.90 -11.02
CA THR A 179 -6.57 -16.12 -11.03
C THR A 179 -5.83 -17.49 -10.84
N ALA A 180 -6.07 -18.22 -9.73
CA ALA A 180 -5.97 -19.69 -9.48
C ALA A 180 -6.31 -20.03 -8.00
N ALA A 181 -6.80 -21.24 -7.65
CA ALA A 181 -7.27 -21.57 -6.28
C ALA A 181 -6.13 -21.89 -5.27
N ALA A 182 -5.49 -20.86 -4.73
CA ALA A 182 -4.57 -20.93 -3.58
C ALA A 182 -4.81 -19.71 -2.65
N PRO A 183 -4.39 -19.71 -1.37
CA PRO A 183 -4.47 -18.51 -0.53
C PRO A 183 -3.61 -17.34 -1.08
N THR A 184 -3.89 -16.11 -0.61
CA THR A 184 -3.41 -14.83 -1.18
C THR A 184 -1.93 -14.83 -1.51
N LEU A 185 -1.15 -15.33 -0.55
CA LEU A 185 0.30 -15.23 -0.56
C LEU A 185 0.93 -16.34 -1.40
N GLU A 186 0.31 -17.51 -1.53
CA GLU A 186 0.72 -18.55 -2.48
C GLU A 186 0.52 -18.11 -3.93
N MET A 187 -0.57 -17.40 -4.23
CA MET A 187 -0.80 -16.83 -5.56
C MET A 187 0.16 -15.69 -5.89
N LEU A 188 0.49 -14.90 -4.86
CA LEU A 188 1.48 -13.83 -5.00
C LEU A 188 2.84 -14.38 -5.43
N GLU A 189 3.19 -15.62 -5.08
CA GLU A 189 4.44 -16.25 -5.55
C GLU A 189 4.51 -16.30 -7.08
N GLY A 190 3.46 -16.78 -7.75
CA GLY A 190 3.42 -16.83 -9.21
C GLY A 190 3.39 -15.45 -9.87
N ILE A 191 2.74 -14.45 -9.24
CA ILE A 191 2.74 -13.06 -9.73
C ILE A 191 4.14 -12.46 -9.58
N VAL A 192 4.79 -12.68 -8.44
CA VAL A 192 6.15 -12.23 -8.17
C VAL A 192 7.13 -12.84 -9.15
N GLU A 193 7.04 -14.15 -9.43
CA GLU A 193 7.89 -14.79 -10.44
C GLU A 193 7.68 -14.21 -11.84
N GLN A 194 6.43 -13.90 -12.21
CA GLN A 194 6.13 -13.20 -13.47
C GLN A 194 6.68 -11.76 -13.48
N LEU A 195 6.58 -11.04 -12.36
CA LEU A 195 7.15 -9.70 -12.21
C LEU A 195 8.67 -9.73 -12.29
N GLU A 196 9.33 -10.65 -11.60
CA GLU A 196 10.80 -10.85 -11.67
C GLU A 196 11.21 -11.15 -13.11
N THR A 197 10.54 -12.11 -13.77
CA THR A 197 10.80 -12.45 -15.18
C THR A 197 10.60 -11.23 -16.09
N ALA A 198 9.54 -10.46 -15.89
CA ALA A 198 9.24 -9.26 -16.67
C ALA A 198 10.21 -8.10 -16.38
N GLN A 199 10.69 -7.97 -15.15
CA GLN A 199 11.71 -6.99 -14.77
C GLN A 199 13.11 -7.39 -15.24
N GLU A 200 13.35 -8.68 -15.48
CA GLU A 200 14.59 -9.19 -16.05
C GLU A 200 14.60 -9.13 -17.58
N SER A 201 13.51 -9.52 -18.24
CA SER A 201 13.46 -9.70 -19.70
C SER A 201 12.68 -8.61 -20.45
N GLY A 202 11.81 -7.89 -19.75
CA GLY A 202 10.86 -6.95 -20.35
C GLY A 202 9.68 -7.67 -21.01
N VAL A 203 8.60 -6.93 -21.27
CA VAL A 203 7.40 -7.46 -21.93
C VAL A 203 7.09 -6.69 -23.20
N TRP A 204 7.03 -7.39 -24.33
CA TRP A 204 6.74 -6.78 -25.61
C TRP A 204 5.28 -6.36 -25.72
N ALA A 205 5.04 -5.11 -26.13
CA ALA A 205 3.71 -4.59 -26.41
C ALA A 205 3.71 -3.70 -27.66
N TRP A 206 2.57 -3.62 -28.34
CA TRP A 206 2.37 -2.66 -29.42
C TRP A 206 1.82 -1.36 -28.85
N ASP A 207 2.57 -0.27 -28.98
CA ASP A 207 2.10 1.07 -28.64
C ASP A 207 1.31 1.63 -29.83
N CYS A 208 -0.02 1.70 -29.69
CA CYS A 208 -0.91 2.16 -30.76
C CYS A 208 -0.74 3.65 -31.12
N GLN A 209 -0.30 4.48 -30.17
CA GLN A 209 -0.11 5.91 -30.39
C GLN A 209 1.19 6.18 -31.14
N ALA A 210 2.28 5.52 -30.71
CA ALA A 210 3.56 5.63 -31.41
C ALA A 210 3.65 4.73 -32.66
N ARG A 211 2.71 3.79 -32.81
CA ARG A 211 2.66 2.80 -33.90
C ARG A 211 3.95 2.01 -34.01
N GLU A 212 4.46 1.54 -32.89
CA GLU A 212 5.67 0.72 -32.83
C GLU A 212 5.64 -0.30 -31.69
N MET A 213 6.45 -1.35 -31.82
CA MET A 213 6.72 -2.26 -30.72
C MET A 213 7.59 -1.55 -29.67
N VAL A 214 7.20 -1.70 -28.41
CA VAL A 214 7.93 -1.23 -27.23
C VAL A 214 8.16 -2.38 -26.25
N LEU A 215 9.20 -2.26 -25.43
CA LEU A 215 9.49 -3.18 -24.34
C LEU A 215 9.08 -2.54 -23.02
N LEU A 216 8.14 -3.14 -22.30
CA LEU A 216 7.65 -2.64 -21.02
C LEU A 216 8.40 -3.30 -19.86
N VAL A 217 8.69 -2.52 -18.82
CA VAL A 217 9.28 -3.01 -17.57
C VAL A 217 8.28 -2.72 -16.44
N PRO A 218 7.52 -3.73 -15.97
CA PRO A 218 6.53 -3.49 -14.93
C PRO A 218 7.17 -3.18 -13.59
N SER A 219 6.58 -2.24 -12.85
CA SER A 219 6.95 -1.92 -11.48
C SER A 219 5.71 -1.83 -10.61
N VAL A 220 5.76 -2.32 -9.38
CA VAL A 220 4.66 -2.13 -8.43
C VAL A 220 4.86 -0.77 -7.78
N HIS A 221 3.86 0.11 -7.86
CA HIS A 221 3.92 1.46 -7.29
C HIS A 221 3.51 1.47 -5.82
N ALA A 222 2.40 0.78 -5.50
CA ALA A 222 1.92 0.57 -4.14
C ALA A 222 0.93 -0.60 -4.06
N LEU A 223 0.70 -1.06 -2.82
CA LEU A 223 -0.15 -2.20 -2.45
C LEU A 223 -1.46 -1.67 -1.84
N LEU A 224 -2.58 -1.85 -2.55
CA LEU A 224 -3.90 -1.40 -2.14
C LEU A 224 -4.74 -2.55 -1.60
N GLY A 225 -5.54 -2.26 -0.59
CA GLY A 225 -6.46 -3.22 0.02
C GLY A 225 -7.11 -2.62 1.26
N ASP A 226 -8.05 -3.36 1.84
CA ASP A 226 -8.62 -2.99 3.14
C ASP A 226 -7.57 -3.13 4.27
N ASN A 227 -7.94 -2.74 5.50
CA ASN A 227 -6.98 -2.74 6.61
C ASN A 227 -6.43 -4.14 6.99
N PRO A 228 -7.26 -5.19 7.06
CA PRO A 228 -6.79 -6.57 7.15
C PRO A 228 -5.79 -6.95 6.06
N MET A 229 -6.13 -6.72 4.79
CA MET A 229 -5.25 -7.11 3.67
C MET A 229 -3.93 -6.34 3.67
N GLN A 230 -3.96 -5.04 3.95
CA GLN A 230 -2.74 -4.25 4.10
C GLN A 230 -1.88 -4.71 5.28
N SER A 231 -2.48 -5.26 6.35
CA SER A 231 -1.72 -5.87 7.44
C SER A 231 -1.06 -7.17 6.99
N GLU A 232 -1.74 -7.98 6.17
CA GLU A 232 -1.18 -9.21 5.60
C GLU A 232 0.01 -8.92 4.68
N PHE A 233 -0.11 -7.94 3.78
CA PHE A 233 1.00 -7.46 2.96
C PHE A 233 2.20 -7.00 3.79
N ALA A 234 1.96 -6.28 4.87
CA ALA A 234 3.01 -5.79 5.76
C ALA A 234 3.57 -6.85 6.71
N CYS A 235 3.10 -8.10 6.65
CA CYS A 235 3.34 -9.14 7.64
C CYS A 235 3.17 -8.60 9.08
N HIS A 236 2.09 -7.85 9.28
CA HIS A 236 1.75 -7.19 10.52
C HIS A 236 0.68 -7.99 11.27
N ILE A 237 0.81 -8.05 12.60
CA ILE A 237 -0.05 -8.86 13.47
C ILE A 237 -1.53 -8.42 13.49
N GLY A 238 -1.82 -7.23 12.95
CA GLY A 238 -3.16 -6.66 12.86
C GLY A 238 -3.52 -5.73 14.01
N PHE A 239 -4.70 -5.12 13.92
CA PHE A 239 -5.18 -4.06 14.80
C PHE A 239 -5.39 -4.45 16.27
N ARG A 240 -5.42 -5.74 16.60
CA ARG A 240 -5.50 -6.23 17.98
C ARG A 240 -4.13 -6.51 18.61
N GLY A 241 -3.05 -6.39 17.85
CA GLY A 241 -1.71 -6.63 18.37
C GLY A 241 -1.22 -5.55 19.33
N LYS A 242 -0.22 -5.91 20.14
CA LYS A 242 0.48 -4.96 21.02
C LYS A 242 1.03 -3.77 20.22
N PHE A 243 1.64 -4.05 19.08
CA PHE A 243 1.96 -3.04 18.08
C PHE A 243 0.92 -3.14 16.98
N PHE A 244 -0.09 -2.27 17.02
CA PHE A 244 -1.27 -2.37 16.16
C PHE A 244 -1.13 -1.59 14.84
N CYS A 245 -0.09 -0.76 14.68
CA CYS A 245 0.15 -0.03 13.44
C CYS A 245 1.11 -0.78 12.54
N ARG A 246 0.72 -0.90 11.27
CA ARG A 246 1.54 -1.53 10.22
C ARG A 246 2.64 -0.62 9.69
N VAL A 247 2.54 0.70 9.90
CA VAL A 247 3.50 1.68 9.36
C VAL A 247 4.58 2.01 10.39
N CYS A 248 4.22 2.10 11.67
CA CYS A 248 5.16 2.43 12.75
C CYS A 248 5.02 1.54 14.00
N LYS A 249 6.00 1.62 14.89
CA LYS A 249 6.12 0.84 16.14
C LYS A 249 5.39 1.53 17.31
N VAL A 250 4.16 2.00 17.11
CA VAL A 250 3.31 2.49 18.22
C VAL A 250 2.77 1.31 19.03
N LYS A 251 2.64 1.46 20.34
CA LYS A 251 2.11 0.43 21.24
C LYS A 251 0.70 0.77 21.71
N GLY A 252 -0.19 -0.22 21.65
CA GLY A 252 -1.52 -0.14 22.25
C GLY A 252 -1.52 -0.54 23.72
N LYS A 253 -2.72 -0.56 24.31
CA LYS A 253 -2.93 -1.13 25.65
C LYS A 253 -2.65 -2.63 25.57
N ALA A 254 -1.70 -3.13 26.36
CA ALA A 254 -1.42 -4.56 26.42
C ALA A 254 -2.66 -5.30 26.93
N GLU A 255 -3.38 -6.01 26.06
CA GLU A 255 -4.18 -7.12 26.53
C GLU A 255 -3.18 -8.20 27.01
N SER A 256 -3.44 -8.75 28.19
CA SER A 256 -2.57 -9.68 28.91
C SER A 256 -1.97 -10.75 28.01
N GLU A 257 -0.75 -11.17 28.33
CA GLU A 257 0.01 -12.27 27.71
C GLU A 257 -0.69 -13.64 27.85
N GLN A 258 -1.91 -13.77 27.32
CA GLN A 258 -2.53 -15.05 27.06
C GLN A 258 -2.28 -15.39 25.59
N CYS A 259 -1.62 -16.53 25.40
CA CYS A 259 -1.21 -17.08 24.12
C CYS A 259 -2.39 -17.68 23.34
N ASP A 260 -3.52 -16.99 23.30
CA ASP A 260 -4.66 -17.38 22.49
C ASP A 260 -4.45 -16.76 21.10
N ASP A 261 -4.34 -17.63 20.08
CA ASP A 261 -4.22 -17.19 18.70
C ASP A 261 -5.44 -16.32 18.37
N PRO A 262 -5.25 -15.09 17.83
CA PRO A 262 -6.38 -14.29 17.40
C PRO A 262 -7.04 -14.99 16.22
N GLU A 263 -8.17 -15.65 16.47
CA GLU A 263 -9.07 -16.07 15.39
C GLU A 263 -9.49 -14.84 14.59
N ASP A 264 -9.15 -14.90 13.31
CA ASP A 264 -9.49 -13.94 12.27
C ASP A 264 -10.99 -14.06 11.95
N ASN A 265 -11.81 -13.49 12.84
CA ASN A 265 -13.16 -13.08 12.51
C ASN A 265 -13.09 -11.60 12.11
N GLY A 266 -12.98 -11.40 10.79
CA GLY A 266 -13.32 -10.15 10.12
C GLY A 266 -14.66 -9.64 10.65
N ASP A 267 -14.69 -8.36 11.00
CA ASP A 267 -15.80 -7.71 11.68
C ASP A 267 -16.26 -8.41 12.96
N ALA A 268 -15.51 -8.21 14.06
CA ALA A 268 -16.21 -8.12 15.33
C ALA A 268 -17.19 -6.95 15.23
N GLN A 269 -18.47 -7.31 15.13
CA GLN A 269 -19.63 -6.50 15.48
C GLN A 269 -19.19 -5.50 16.56
N SER A 270 -19.05 -4.26 16.12
CA SER A 270 -18.68 -3.14 16.98
C SER A 270 -19.92 -2.76 17.76
N ASP A 271 -20.28 -3.59 18.72
CA ASP A 271 -21.35 -3.31 19.63
C ASP A 271 -20.81 -2.46 20.77
N ILE A 272 -21.13 -1.17 20.71
CA ILE A 272 -21.28 -0.37 21.92
C ILE A 272 -22.64 -0.79 22.50
N THR A 273 -22.69 -1.96 23.15
CA THR A 273 -23.75 -2.25 24.13
C THR A 273 -23.15 -2.11 25.50
N VAL A 274 -23.52 -1.01 26.15
CA VAL A 274 -23.39 -0.81 27.58
C VAL A 274 -24.31 -1.83 28.25
N GLN A 275 -23.80 -3.02 28.56
CA GLN A 275 -24.33 -3.88 29.62
C GLN A 275 -23.31 -4.95 29.98
N SER A 276 -22.72 -4.80 31.16
CA SER A 276 -21.78 -5.75 31.73
C SER A 276 -22.51 -6.98 32.26
N HIS A 277 -22.30 -8.13 31.63
CA HIS A 277 -22.39 -9.40 32.35
C HIS A 277 -21.01 -10.06 32.36
N ARG A 278 -20.40 -10.01 33.55
CA ARG A 278 -19.06 -10.53 33.86
C ARG A 278 -19.02 -12.06 33.70
N ALA A 279 -18.12 -12.55 32.87
CA ALA A 279 -17.42 -13.80 33.17
C ALA A 279 -16.25 -13.49 34.10
N GLN A 280 -16.15 -14.21 35.22
CA GLN A 280 -15.15 -14.00 36.27
C GLN A 280 -13.76 -14.44 35.76
N GLY A 281 -12.93 -13.47 35.38
CA GLY A 281 -11.49 -13.63 35.15
C GLY A 281 -10.71 -12.62 36.00
N LYS A 282 -9.52 -13.03 36.47
CA LYS A 282 -8.61 -12.35 37.42
C LYS A 282 -8.62 -10.81 37.33
N LYS A 283 -8.64 -10.13 38.49
CA LYS A 283 -8.57 -8.67 38.65
C LYS A 283 -7.46 -8.06 37.79
N LYS A 284 -7.84 -7.40 36.69
CA LYS A 284 -6.96 -6.50 35.92
C LYS A 284 -6.49 -5.38 36.86
N SER A 285 -5.20 -5.06 36.87
CA SER A 285 -4.75 -3.80 37.46
C SER A 285 -5.40 -2.66 36.67
N GLN A 286 -5.99 -1.72 37.40
CA GLN A 286 -6.63 -0.55 36.80
C GLN A 286 -5.52 0.38 36.32
N GLU A 287 -5.48 0.69 35.01
CA GLU A 287 -4.55 1.66 34.41
C GLU A 287 -4.65 2.98 35.17
N SER A 288 -3.52 3.56 35.57
CA SER A 288 -3.52 4.87 36.24
C SER A 288 -3.93 5.99 35.26
N GLY A 289 -4.35 7.13 35.79
CA GLY A 289 -4.67 8.30 34.95
C GLY A 289 -3.47 8.77 34.13
N GLU A 290 -2.27 8.72 34.72
CA GLU A 290 -1.00 9.09 34.07
C GLU A 290 -0.64 8.13 32.94
N ASP A 291 -0.76 6.82 33.16
CA ASP A 291 -0.53 5.79 32.13
C ASP A 291 -1.49 5.97 30.95
N MET A 292 -2.76 6.28 31.23
CA MET A 292 -3.75 6.55 30.20
C MET A 292 -3.38 7.78 29.37
N ILE A 293 -2.96 8.88 30.00
CA ILE A 293 -2.52 10.10 29.31
C ILE A 293 -1.31 9.81 28.43
N LEU A 294 -0.30 9.11 28.96
CA LEU A 294 0.90 8.75 28.21
C LEU A 294 0.55 7.88 26.99
N ARG A 295 -0.32 6.88 27.16
CA ARG A 295 -0.79 6.02 26.07
C ARG A 295 -1.51 6.82 24.99
N ILE A 296 -2.38 7.76 25.35
CA ILE A 296 -3.12 8.58 24.38
C ILE A 296 -2.16 9.51 23.63
N ARG A 297 -1.21 10.14 24.33
CA ARG A 297 -0.17 10.97 23.67
C ARG A 297 0.64 10.15 22.67
N GLN A 298 1.08 8.94 23.05
CA GLN A 298 1.78 8.03 22.14
C GLN A 298 0.88 7.58 20.97
N PHE A 299 -0.41 7.38 21.22
CA PHE A 299 -1.38 7.03 20.16
C PHE A 299 -1.59 8.18 19.17
N MET A 300 -1.55 9.44 19.62
CA MET A 300 -1.75 10.63 18.79
C MET A 300 -0.46 11.11 18.11
N SER A 301 0.63 10.35 18.21
CA SER A 301 1.90 10.65 17.54
C SER A 301 2.39 9.45 16.74
N CYS A 302 2.98 9.69 15.57
CA CYS A 302 3.65 8.65 14.80
C CYS A 302 4.82 8.06 15.60
N GLY A 303 4.86 6.74 15.72
CA GLY A 303 5.97 6.03 16.34
C GLY A 303 7.17 5.88 15.39
N GLU A 304 8.20 5.18 15.84
CA GLU A 304 9.34 4.80 15.00
C GLU A 304 8.87 4.01 13.77
N PRO A 305 9.27 4.38 12.54
CA PRO A 305 8.87 3.65 11.34
C PRO A 305 9.27 2.17 11.38
N ARG A 306 8.41 1.31 10.84
CA ARG A 306 8.80 -0.07 10.53
C ARG A 306 9.55 -0.08 9.21
N THR A 307 10.59 -0.90 9.11
CA THR A 307 11.42 -0.99 7.91
C THR A 307 11.44 -2.40 7.37
N ARG A 308 11.58 -2.52 6.05
CA ARG A 308 11.80 -3.81 5.37
C ARG A 308 12.94 -4.63 5.97
N VAL A 309 14.04 -3.99 6.34
CA VAL A 309 15.24 -4.67 6.88
C VAL A 309 14.93 -5.30 8.24
N ASP A 310 14.34 -4.54 9.15
CA ASP A 310 13.99 -5.02 10.50
C ASP A 310 13.01 -6.18 10.44
N THR A 311 11.96 -6.06 9.62
CA THR A 311 10.91 -7.07 9.51
C THR A 311 11.46 -8.37 8.92
N LEU A 312 12.31 -8.31 7.89
CA LEU A 312 12.95 -9.51 7.32
C LEU A 312 13.90 -10.19 8.31
N ALA A 313 14.66 -9.41 9.10
CA ALA A 313 15.51 -9.95 10.16
C ALA A 313 14.69 -10.66 11.24
N GLU A 314 13.55 -10.08 11.62
CA GLU A 314 12.65 -10.68 12.60
C GLU A 314 11.97 -11.94 12.05
N LEU A 315 11.50 -11.96 10.79
CA LEU A 315 10.92 -13.16 10.16
C LEU A 315 11.92 -14.32 10.08
N ARG A 316 13.20 -14.05 9.78
CA ARG A 316 14.26 -15.07 9.83
C ARG A 316 14.46 -15.60 11.25
N SER A 317 14.41 -14.72 12.24
CA SER A 317 14.52 -15.07 13.66
C SER A 317 13.32 -15.89 14.15
N GLN A 318 12.10 -15.53 13.73
CA GLN A 318 10.87 -16.26 14.02
C GLN A 318 10.87 -17.65 13.41
N PHE A 319 11.27 -17.79 12.13
CA PHE A 319 11.41 -19.10 11.49
C PHE A 319 12.44 -19.98 12.21
N SER A 320 13.58 -19.41 12.58
CA SER A 320 14.62 -20.11 13.34
C SER A 320 14.15 -20.57 14.71
N ALA A 321 13.30 -19.77 15.38
CA ALA A 321 12.69 -20.15 16.65
C ALA A 321 11.61 -21.24 16.46
N GLY A 322 10.72 -21.06 15.48
CA GLY A 322 9.61 -21.96 15.18
C GLY A 322 10.06 -23.33 14.67
N SER A 323 11.24 -23.41 14.05
CA SER A 323 11.82 -24.66 13.53
C SER A 323 12.43 -25.56 14.62
N ARG A 324 12.60 -25.06 15.85
CA ARG A 324 13.17 -25.83 16.97
C ARG A 324 12.11 -26.76 17.58
N ILE A 325 12.53 -27.96 18.00
CA ILE A 325 11.66 -28.88 18.76
C ILE A 325 11.28 -28.21 20.08
N GLY A 326 9.98 -27.94 20.28
CA GLY A 326 9.47 -27.20 21.44
C GLY A 326 9.56 -25.67 21.32
N GLY A 327 9.93 -25.14 20.14
CA GLY A 327 10.10 -23.70 19.88
C GLY A 327 8.81 -22.89 19.76
N ALA A 328 7.64 -23.54 19.80
CA ALA A 328 6.33 -22.90 19.58
C ALA A 328 6.06 -21.71 20.51
N THR A 329 6.40 -21.83 21.79
CA THR A 329 6.24 -20.73 22.77
C THR A 329 7.15 -19.55 22.45
N SER A 330 8.40 -19.82 22.07
CA SER A 330 9.36 -18.77 21.70
C SER A 330 8.94 -18.05 20.42
N TYR A 331 8.45 -18.79 19.42
CA TYR A 331 7.88 -18.23 18.20
C TYR A 331 6.68 -17.32 18.51
N LYS A 332 5.69 -17.81 19.28
CA LYS A 332 4.51 -17.01 19.68
C LYS A 332 4.89 -15.75 20.46
N ALA A 333 5.84 -15.86 21.40
CA ALA A 333 6.32 -14.71 22.17
C ALA A 333 7.00 -13.65 21.27
N ARG A 334 7.85 -14.06 20.32
CA ARG A 334 8.50 -13.16 19.36
C ARG A 334 7.50 -12.48 18.44
N LYS A 335 6.55 -13.23 17.89
CA LYS A 335 5.43 -12.73 17.07
C LYS A 335 4.69 -11.58 17.77
N THR A 336 4.27 -11.80 19.02
CA THR A 336 3.56 -10.78 19.82
C THR A 336 4.46 -9.60 20.22
N ALA A 337 5.72 -9.87 20.57
CA ALA A 337 6.66 -8.84 21.02
C ALA A 337 7.12 -7.90 19.90
N SER A 338 7.19 -8.37 18.66
CA SER A 338 7.55 -7.57 17.48
C SER A 338 6.33 -6.96 16.77
N GLY A 339 5.16 -7.58 16.92
CA GLY A 339 3.98 -7.30 16.12
C GLY A 339 4.12 -7.70 14.65
N VAL A 340 5.10 -8.56 14.33
CA VAL A 340 5.33 -9.11 13.00
C VAL A 340 4.70 -10.50 12.94
N LYS A 341 3.81 -10.72 11.98
CA LYS A 341 3.12 -11.98 11.70
C LYS A 341 3.05 -12.18 10.18
N ASP A 342 3.74 -13.20 9.69
CA ASP A 342 3.63 -13.66 8.32
C ASP A 342 2.79 -14.96 8.28
N VAL A 343 1.58 -14.86 7.72
CA VAL A 343 0.65 -16.01 7.61
C VAL A 343 1.21 -17.10 6.69
N TYR A 344 1.93 -16.72 5.63
CA TYR A 344 2.56 -17.66 4.71
C TYR A 344 3.69 -18.42 5.41
N GLN A 345 4.55 -17.73 6.16
CA GLN A 345 5.58 -18.39 6.95
C GLN A 345 5.01 -19.26 8.07
N GLU A 346 3.93 -18.79 8.72
CA GLU A 346 3.26 -19.51 9.81
C GLU A 346 2.73 -20.88 9.35
N TYR A 347 2.29 -21.02 8.10
CA TYR A 347 1.92 -22.32 7.50
C TYR A 347 3.06 -23.35 7.61
N PHE A 348 4.27 -23.00 7.16
CA PHE A 348 5.44 -23.89 7.21
C PHE A 348 5.88 -24.18 8.64
N ILE A 349 5.88 -23.15 9.50
CA ILE A 349 6.20 -23.31 10.93
C ILE A 349 5.22 -24.28 11.59
N ASN A 350 3.92 -24.19 11.26
CA ASN A 350 2.89 -25.07 11.81
C ASN A 350 3.09 -26.53 11.39
N GLN A 351 3.52 -26.79 10.14
CA GLN A 351 3.87 -28.15 9.70
C GLN A 351 5.06 -28.71 10.49
N ILE A 352 6.12 -27.92 10.70
CA ILE A 352 7.27 -28.33 11.52
C ILE A 352 6.83 -28.62 12.96
N GLN A 353 6.03 -27.72 13.55
CA GLN A 353 5.52 -27.89 14.91
C GLN A 353 4.58 -29.10 15.05
N GLY A 354 3.85 -29.45 13.98
CA GLY A 354 3.06 -30.67 13.90
C GLY A 354 3.90 -31.92 14.15
N ILE A 355 5.03 -32.05 13.44
CA ILE A 355 5.99 -33.15 13.64
C ILE A 355 6.59 -33.12 15.05
N ALA A 356 6.90 -31.92 15.57
CA ALA A 356 7.47 -31.78 16.90
C ALA A 356 6.51 -32.27 18.01
N LYS A 357 5.20 -32.13 17.81
CA LYS A 357 4.14 -32.57 18.74
C LYS A 357 3.80 -34.07 18.64
N THR A 358 4.18 -34.75 17.57
CA THR A 358 3.90 -36.19 17.38
C THR A 358 4.45 -37.03 18.54
N LYS A 359 3.59 -37.82 19.17
CA LYS A 359 3.94 -38.76 20.26
C LYS A 359 4.63 -40.00 19.67
N GLY A 360 5.50 -40.65 20.44
CA GLY A 360 6.17 -41.90 20.04
C GLY A 360 7.42 -41.75 19.17
N LEU A 361 7.81 -40.54 18.77
CA LEU A 361 9.08 -40.28 18.07
C LEU A 361 10.15 -39.73 19.03
N SER A 362 11.37 -40.26 18.94
CA SER A 362 12.53 -39.75 19.67
C SER A 362 12.98 -38.38 19.13
N LYS A 363 13.72 -37.60 19.92
CA LYS A 363 14.26 -36.29 19.48
C LYS A 363 15.08 -36.39 18.18
N PRO A 364 15.98 -37.38 18.00
CA PRO A 364 16.71 -37.58 16.73
C PRO A 364 15.78 -37.87 15.54
N GLN A 365 14.77 -38.73 15.73
CA GLN A 365 13.81 -39.06 14.66
C GLN A 365 12.98 -37.83 14.24
N LYS A 366 12.55 -37.01 15.21
CA LYS A 366 11.87 -35.74 14.94
C LYS A 366 12.76 -34.79 14.15
N LYS A 367 14.03 -34.67 14.54
CA LYS A 367 15.01 -33.81 13.85
C LYS A 367 15.22 -34.24 12.39
N SER A 368 15.36 -35.54 12.14
CA SER A 368 15.48 -36.08 10.77
C SER A 368 14.23 -35.77 9.94
N LYS A 369 13.03 -36.06 10.45
CA LYS A 369 11.77 -35.78 9.74
C LYS A 369 11.56 -34.29 9.45
N ILE A 370 11.94 -33.41 10.38
CA ILE A 370 11.90 -31.96 10.17
C ILE A 370 12.89 -31.55 9.07
N GLN A 371 14.11 -32.09 9.08
CA GLN A 371 15.08 -31.82 8.00
C GLN A 371 14.56 -32.28 6.64
N ASP A 372 13.95 -33.45 6.56
CA ASP A 372 13.38 -33.96 5.31
C ASP A 372 12.18 -33.14 4.84
N LEU A 373 11.31 -32.69 5.75
CA LEU A 373 10.23 -31.76 5.44
C LEU A 373 10.77 -30.40 4.95
N CYS A 374 11.79 -29.84 5.62
CA CYS A 374 12.36 -28.56 5.19
C CYS A 374 12.97 -28.62 3.78
N LYS A 375 13.38 -29.80 3.29
CA LYS A 375 13.84 -29.97 1.90
C LYS A 375 12.70 -29.84 0.88
N THR A 376 11.45 -30.05 1.28
CA THR A 376 10.28 -29.90 0.40
C THR A 376 9.74 -28.47 0.37
N PHE A 377 10.28 -27.57 1.19
CA PHE A 377 9.85 -26.18 1.24
C PHE A 377 10.36 -25.38 0.04
N PRO A 378 9.66 -24.31 -0.35
CA PRO A 378 10.13 -23.40 -1.38
C PRO A 378 11.46 -22.72 -0.97
N ARG A 379 12.14 -22.10 -1.93
CA ARG A 379 13.42 -21.40 -1.71
C ARG A 379 13.36 -20.36 -0.59
N SER A 380 12.19 -19.74 -0.40
CA SER A 380 11.91 -18.81 0.70
C SER A 380 10.60 -19.20 1.36
N THR A 381 10.59 -19.34 2.68
CA THR A 381 9.38 -19.54 3.49
C THR A 381 8.77 -18.23 3.98
N ILE A 382 9.35 -17.08 3.60
CA ILE A 382 8.80 -15.74 3.86
C ILE A 382 7.86 -15.37 2.71
N SER A 383 6.79 -14.66 3.03
CA SER A 383 5.79 -14.13 2.09
C SER A 383 6.44 -13.55 0.82
N PRO A 384 5.95 -13.90 -0.38
CA PRO A 384 6.49 -13.41 -1.65
C PRO A 384 6.42 -11.89 -1.83
N VAL A 385 5.58 -11.18 -1.06
CA VAL A 385 5.50 -9.70 -1.09
C VAL A 385 6.87 -9.05 -0.88
N TRP A 386 7.72 -9.68 -0.07
CA TRP A 386 9.07 -9.22 0.22
C TRP A 386 10.05 -9.47 -0.92
N LYS A 387 9.71 -10.24 -1.94
CA LYS A 387 10.54 -10.42 -3.14
C LYS A 387 10.26 -9.32 -4.18
N ILE A 388 9.11 -8.62 -4.11
CA ILE A 388 8.79 -7.52 -5.01
C ILE A 388 9.86 -6.43 -4.90
N LYS A 389 10.53 -6.16 -6.03
CA LYS A 389 11.59 -5.15 -6.13
C LYS A 389 11.01 -3.75 -5.99
N GLY A 390 11.69 -2.89 -5.21
CA GLY A 390 11.31 -1.47 -5.04
C GLY A 390 10.15 -1.21 -4.06
N ILE A 391 9.63 -2.25 -3.39
CA ILE A 391 8.52 -2.15 -2.45
C ILE A 391 8.96 -2.35 -1.00
N ASP A 392 8.53 -1.45 -0.12
CA ASP A 392 8.47 -1.66 1.33
C ASP A 392 6.99 -1.71 1.75
N PRO A 393 6.44 -2.90 2.09
CA PRO A 393 5.04 -3.04 2.49
C PRO A 393 4.58 -2.14 3.64
N HIS A 394 5.48 -1.70 4.52
CA HIS A 394 5.13 -0.78 5.62
C HIS A 394 4.86 0.63 5.12
N ALA A 395 5.65 1.09 4.14
CA ALA A 395 5.55 2.42 3.57
C ALA A 395 4.60 2.45 2.36
N ASP A 396 4.52 1.37 1.60
CA ASP A 396 3.84 1.30 0.31
C ASP A 396 2.42 0.70 0.39
N THR A 397 1.84 0.63 1.59
CA THR A 397 0.41 0.34 1.84
C THR A 397 -0.31 1.59 2.35
N PRO A 398 -0.67 2.55 1.46
CA PRO A 398 -1.20 3.85 1.87
C PRO A 398 -2.51 3.73 2.66
N VAL A 399 -2.85 4.80 3.38
CA VAL A 399 -4.05 4.85 4.24
C VAL A 399 -5.30 4.71 3.39
N GLU A 400 -6.07 3.63 3.60
CA GLU A 400 -7.30 3.45 2.83
C GLU A 400 -8.43 4.32 3.41
N ILE A 401 -8.69 5.45 2.77
CA ILE A 401 -9.60 6.49 3.25
C ILE A 401 -11.07 6.07 3.31
N LEU A 402 -11.53 5.15 2.45
CA LEU A 402 -12.91 4.65 2.53
C LEU A 402 -13.12 3.86 3.83
N HIS A 403 -12.21 2.93 4.12
CA HIS A 403 -12.28 2.08 5.32
C HIS A 403 -11.89 2.81 6.61
N VAL A 404 -10.99 3.78 6.55
CA VAL A 404 -10.53 4.52 7.73
C VAL A 404 -11.52 5.62 8.11
N ILE A 405 -12.00 6.41 7.16
CA ILE A 405 -12.81 7.60 7.46
C ILE A 405 -14.30 7.30 7.32
N LEU A 406 -14.80 6.89 6.15
CA LEU A 406 -16.25 6.72 5.93
C LEU A 406 -16.81 5.49 6.66
N LEU A 407 -16.26 4.30 6.38
CA LEU A 407 -16.62 3.05 7.05
C LEU A 407 -15.95 2.89 8.44
N GLY A 408 -15.10 3.85 8.82
CA GLY A 408 -14.50 3.96 10.14
C GLY A 408 -15.13 5.10 10.94
N PHE A 409 -14.49 6.26 10.97
CA PHE A 409 -14.89 7.39 11.83
C PHE A 409 -16.36 7.81 11.65
N VAL A 410 -16.80 8.07 10.42
CA VAL A 410 -18.16 8.53 10.14
C VAL A 410 -19.18 7.47 10.56
N LYS A 411 -18.94 6.20 10.21
CA LYS A 411 -19.76 5.07 10.69
C LYS A 411 -19.84 5.01 12.21
N TYR A 412 -18.71 5.13 12.90
CA TYR A 412 -18.66 5.05 14.36
C TYR A 412 -19.39 6.21 15.02
N PHE A 413 -19.14 7.44 14.56
CA PHE A 413 -19.74 8.64 15.08
C PHE A 413 -21.24 8.69 14.78
N TRP A 414 -21.67 8.22 13.60
CA TRP A 414 -23.08 8.18 13.24
C TRP A 414 -23.87 7.22 14.11
N ARG A 415 -23.33 6.02 14.36
CA ARG A 415 -23.94 5.07 15.30
C ARG A 415 -24.01 5.65 16.72
N ASP A 416 -22.98 6.36 17.16
CA ASP A 416 -22.99 7.04 18.46
C ASP A 416 -24.06 8.15 18.52
N ALA A 417 -24.13 9.00 17.49
CA ALA A 417 -25.11 10.08 17.38
C ALA A 417 -26.56 9.56 17.36
N VAL A 418 -26.85 8.54 16.54
CA VAL A 418 -28.17 7.87 16.50
C VAL A 418 -28.51 7.25 17.85
N ASN A 419 -27.54 6.66 18.55
CA ASN A 419 -27.78 6.10 19.89
C ASN A 419 -28.06 7.16 20.96
N ARG A 420 -27.44 8.35 20.86
CA ARG A 420 -27.68 9.48 21.78
C ARG A 420 -29.03 10.14 21.56
N THR A 421 -29.51 10.12 20.32
CA THR A 421 -30.77 10.76 19.91
C THR A 421 -31.98 9.83 19.97
N LYS A 422 -31.93 8.71 20.70
CA LYS A 422 -33.02 7.71 20.77
C LYS A 422 -34.41 8.28 21.08
N ASN A 423 -34.47 9.30 21.93
CA ASN A 423 -35.75 9.94 22.29
C ASN A 423 -36.18 11.04 21.30
N GLU A 424 -35.34 11.37 20.33
CA GLU A 424 -35.51 12.46 19.35
C GLU A 424 -35.31 11.94 17.91
N HIS A 425 -35.48 10.64 17.67
CA HIS A 425 -35.32 10.03 16.35
C HIS A 425 -36.25 10.64 15.32
N ASP A 426 -37.50 10.93 15.68
CA ASP A 426 -38.45 11.58 14.76
C ASP A 426 -37.96 12.96 14.32
N THR A 427 -37.36 13.73 15.23
CA THR A 427 -36.75 15.03 14.92
C THR A 427 -35.55 14.85 13.99
N LEU A 428 -34.67 13.89 14.27
CA LEU A 428 -33.50 13.60 13.43
C LEU A 428 -33.92 13.14 12.02
N ILE A 429 -34.90 12.24 11.93
CA ILE A 429 -35.47 11.75 10.67
C ILE A 429 -36.08 12.90 9.87
N ALA A 430 -36.85 13.77 10.52
CA ALA A 430 -37.46 14.94 9.88
C ALA A 430 -36.39 15.88 9.33
N ARG A 431 -35.35 16.20 10.12
CA ARG A 431 -34.23 17.07 9.71
C ARG A 431 -33.43 16.48 8.55
N LEU A 432 -33.14 15.18 8.58
CA LEU A 432 -32.46 14.51 7.47
C LEU A 432 -33.32 14.55 6.19
N SER A 433 -34.61 14.26 6.31
CA SER A 433 -35.51 14.19 5.15
C SER A 433 -35.83 15.57 4.56
N SER A 434 -35.74 16.64 5.36
CA SER A 434 -35.93 18.02 4.90
C SER A 434 -34.61 18.74 4.57
N ALA A 435 -33.45 18.11 4.79
CA ALA A 435 -32.16 18.71 4.52
C ALA A 435 -32.03 19.12 3.05
N GLN A 436 -31.73 20.39 2.80
CA GLN A 436 -31.51 20.90 1.45
C GLN A 436 -30.14 20.44 0.94
N VAL A 437 -30.15 19.52 -0.03
CA VAL A 437 -28.94 18.95 -0.64
C VAL A 437 -28.53 19.60 -1.96
N SER A 438 -29.15 20.73 -2.32
CA SER A 438 -28.79 21.49 -3.52
C SER A 438 -27.33 21.93 -3.45
N GLY A 439 -26.53 21.59 -4.46
CA GLY A 439 -25.08 21.86 -4.49
C GLY A 439 -24.20 20.72 -4.01
N LEU A 440 -24.76 19.69 -3.33
CA LEU A 440 -24.00 18.51 -2.88
C LEU A 440 -23.95 17.38 -3.91
N ASN A 441 -24.72 17.50 -5.01
CA ASN A 441 -24.84 16.49 -6.07
C ASN A 441 -25.19 15.08 -5.54
N ILE A 442 -26.09 15.02 -4.55
CA ILE A 442 -26.64 13.78 -3.97
C ILE A 442 -28.18 13.79 -4.06
N PRO A 443 -28.83 12.60 -4.14
CA PRO A 443 -30.29 12.55 -4.05
C PRO A 443 -30.77 13.01 -2.67
N PRO A 444 -32.07 13.39 -2.54
CA PRO A 444 -32.68 13.65 -1.25
C PRO A 444 -32.42 12.51 -0.26
N LEU A 445 -32.17 12.85 0.99
CA LEU A 445 -31.81 11.88 2.01
C LEU A 445 -33.05 11.14 2.51
N SER A 446 -32.97 9.81 2.59
CA SER A 446 -33.98 9.02 3.28
C SER A 446 -33.67 9.01 4.78
N GLY A 447 -34.21 9.97 5.54
CA GLY A 447 -33.93 10.11 6.97
C GLY A 447 -34.23 8.83 7.76
N ARG A 448 -35.36 8.17 7.47
CA ARG A 448 -35.73 6.90 8.12
C ARG A 448 -34.70 5.80 7.82
N THR A 449 -34.23 5.69 6.58
CA THR A 449 -33.18 4.70 6.25
C THR A 449 -31.88 4.97 6.99
N LEU A 450 -31.43 6.23 7.04
CA LEU A 450 -30.16 6.62 7.65
C LEU A 450 -30.14 6.42 9.17
N VAL A 451 -31.30 6.50 9.84
CA VAL A 451 -31.44 6.29 11.29
C VAL A 451 -31.65 4.81 11.61
N ASP A 452 -32.67 4.18 11.02
CA ASP A 452 -33.08 2.81 11.36
C ASP A 452 -32.01 1.78 10.99
N TYR A 453 -31.31 2.00 9.88
CA TYR A 453 -30.28 1.08 9.37
C TYR A 453 -28.86 1.60 9.60
N SER A 454 -28.66 2.47 10.59
CA SER A 454 -27.35 3.09 10.92
C SER A 454 -26.18 2.10 11.09
N GLY A 455 -26.46 0.82 11.35
CA GLY A 455 -25.45 -0.25 11.43
C GLY A 455 -25.00 -0.84 10.09
N SER A 456 -25.83 -0.76 9.04
CA SER A 456 -25.66 -1.45 7.76
C SER A 456 -25.58 -0.50 6.54
N LEU A 457 -25.37 0.79 6.79
CA LEU A 457 -25.17 1.78 5.74
C LEU A 457 -23.89 1.54 4.93
N THR A 458 -23.87 2.06 3.70
CA THR A 458 -22.75 1.94 2.77
C THR A 458 -21.86 3.17 2.79
N GLY A 459 -20.70 3.10 2.14
CA GLY A 459 -19.81 4.27 1.98
C GLY A 459 -20.47 5.46 1.28
N ARG A 460 -21.45 5.23 0.40
CA ARG A 460 -22.22 6.31 -0.25
C ARG A 460 -23.07 7.07 0.78
N ASP A 461 -23.73 6.34 1.66
CA ASP A 461 -24.59 6.92 2.70
C ASP A 461 -23.75 7.69 3.71
N PHE A 462 -22.61 7.14 4.15
CA PHE A 462 -21.70 7.83 5.05
C PHE A 462 -21.07 9.08 4.43
N ARG A 463 -20.79 9.09 3.12
CA ARG A 463 -20.36 10.32 2.43
C ARG A 463 -21.45 11.39 2.48
N ALA A 464 -22.72 11.03 2.31
CA ALA A 464 -23.83 11.97 2.43
C ALA A 464 -23.97 12.48 3.88
N ILE A 465 -23.93 11.58 4.87
CA ILE A 465 -23.98 11.91 6.30
C ILE A 465 -22.87 12.90 6.68
N ALA A 466 -21.62 12.64 6.27
CA ALA A 466 -20.48 13.50 6.61
C ALA A 466 -20.68 14.96 6.14
N GLN A 467 -21.46 15.20 5.09
CA GLN A 467 -21.73 16.54 4.55
C GLN A 467 -22.86 17.27 5.30
N VAL A 468 -23.79 16.54 5.93
CA VAL A 468 -24.97 17.14 6.58
C VAL A 468 -25.00 17.01 8.10
N ALA A 469 -24.19 16.12 8.67
CA ALA A 469 -24.22 15.75 10.09
C ALA A 469 -24.16 16.95 11.05
N PRO A 470 -23.25 17.93 10.89
CA PRO A 470 -23.20 19.09 11.78
C PRO A 470 -24.53 19.87 11.83
N PHE A 471 -25.24 19.98 10.71
CA PHE A 471 -26.48 20.77 10.63
C PHE A 471 -27.67 20.00 11.20
N VAL A 472 -27.79 18.71 10.90
CA VAL A 472 -28.95 17.92 11.35
C VAL A 472 -28.85 17.51 12.82
N LEU A 473 -27.64 17.43 13.37
CA LEU A 473 -27.38 17.07 14.77
C LEU A 473 -27.35 18.27 15.73
N ASP A 474 -27.36 19.50 15.21
CA ASP A 474 -27.28 20.71 16.03
C ASP A 474 -28.39 20.76 17.10
N GLY A 475 -28.01 20.92 18.36
CA GLY A 475 -28.94 20.88 19.50
C GLY A 475 -29.51 19.50 19.87
N LEU A 476 -29.19 18.41 19.14
CA LEU A 476 -29.63 17.04 19.47
C LEU A 476 -28.54 16.21 20.17
N ILE A 477 -27.30 16.68 20.16
CA ILE A 477 -26.15 16.04 20.80
C ILE A 477 -25.34 17.05 21.62
N PRO A 478 -24.52 16.61 22.59
CA PRO A 478 -23.65 17.50 23.36
C PRO A 478 -22.71 18.32 22.46
N ALA A 479 -22.37 19.54 22.91
CA ALA A 479 -21.53 20.48 22.15
C ALA A 479 -20.18 19.87 21.73
N ASP A 480 -19.50 19.15 22.63
CA ASP A 480 -18.23 18.46 22.31
C ASP A 480 -18.39 17.44 21.16
N CYS A 481 -19.52 16.72 21.13
CA CYS A 481 -19.81 15.77 20.05
C CYS A 481 -20.08 16.48 18.72
N LEU A 482 -20.78 17.62 18.77
CA LEU A 482 -21.08 18.43 17.58
C LEU A 482 -19.80 19.07 17.01
N GLU A 483 -18.90 19.54 17.88
CA GLU A 483 -17.59 20.06 17.48
C GLU A 483 -16.73 18.98 16.83
N ALA A 484 -16.70 17.77 17.41
CA ALA A 484 -16.00 16.64 16.82
C ALA A 484 -16.57 16.22 15.45
N TRP A 485 -17.89 16.30 15.26
CA TRP A 485 -18.53 16.13 13.95
C TRP A 485 -18.14 17.21 12.95
N THR A 486 -18.10 18.46 13.39
CA THR A 486 -17.71 19.60 12.55
C THR A 486 -16.26 19.48 12.09
N ALA A 487 -15.36 19.07 13.00
CA ALA A 487 -13.97 18.77 12.69
C ALA A 487 -13.85 17.59 11.70
N LEU A 488 -14.60 16.51 11.90
CA LEU A 488 -14.63 15.36 11.00
C LEU A 488 -15.13 15.73 9.60
N SER A 489 -16.23 16.49 9.51
CA SER A 489 -16.79 16.97 8.23
C SER A 489 -15.79 17.85 7.48
N SER A 490 -15.10 18.74 8.18
CA SER A 490 -14.06 19.60 7.60
C SER A 490 -12.87 18.79 7.10
N LEU A 491 -12.42 17.79 7.89
CA LEU A 491 -11.36 16.87 7.48
C LEU A 491 -11.74 16.08 6.22
N VAL A 492 -12.98 15.60 6.12
CA VAL A 492 -13.48 14.89 4.93
C VAL A 492 -13.39 15.79 3.69
N CYS A 493 -13.67 17.09 3.79
CA CYS A 493 -13.53 18.03 2.68
C CYS A 493 -12.07 18.18 2.19
N LEU A 494 -11.09 18.16 3.11
CA LEU A 494 -9.67 18.23 2.76
C LEU A 494 -9.18 16.92 2.11
N VAL A 495 -9.59 15.77 2.65
CA VAL A 495 -9.11 14.46 2.19
C VAL A 495 -9.63 14.08 0.80
N TRP A 496 -10.86 14.50 0.44
CA TRP A 496 -11.50 14.16 -0.84
C TRP A 496 -11.21 15.15 -1.98
N GLN A 497 -10.13 15.93 -1.90
CA GLN A 497 -9.68 16.80 -3.00
C GLN A 497 -9.07 15.98 -4.14
N LEU A 498 -9.39 16.35 -5.38
CA LEU A 498 -8.84 15.71 -6.59
C LEU A 498 -7.49 16.29 -6.98
N GLU A 499 -7.24 17.56 -6.65
CA GLU A 499 -6.02 18.28 -6.99
C GLU A 499 -5.59 19.12 -5.79
N ILE A 500 -4.29 19.21 -5.55
CA ILE A 500 -3.67 19.99 -4.49
C ILE A 500 -2.78 21.03 -5.17
N HIS A 501 -3.01 22.32 -4.98
CA HIS A 501 -2.23 23.37 -5.67
C HIS A 501 -0.94 23.79 -4.94
N ASN A 502 -0.90 23.58 -3.63
CA ASN A 502 0.28 23.84 -2.81
C ASN A 502 0.40 22.71 -1.80
N VAL A 503 1.25 21.73 -2.11
CA VAL A 503 1.47 20.53 -1.29
C VAL A 503 1.85 20.88 0.14
N GLU A 504 2.83 21.78 0.33
CA GLU A 504 3.30 22.11 1.67
C GLU A 504 2.23 22.82 2.51
N LYS A 505 1.48 23.75 1.92
CA LYS A 505 0.34 24.38 2.61
C LYS A 505 -0.76 23.36 2.92
N TYR A 506 -1.13 22.53 1.95
CA TYR A 506 -2.18 21.53 2.10
C TYR A 506 -1.84 20.51 3.19
N LEU A 507 -0.60 20.03 3.23
CA LEU A 507 -0.17 19.04 4.21
C LEU A 507 -0.15 19.64 5.63
N ASN A 508 0.29 20.89 5.78
CA ASN A 508 0.18 21.61 7.05
C ASN A 508 -1.29 21.78 7.48
N ASP A 509 -2.17 22.22 6.58
CA ASP A 509 -3.60 22.38 6.85
C ASP A 509 -4.26 21.03 7.23
N LEU A 510 -3.87 19.94 6.55
CA LEU A 510 -4.34 18.59 6.82
C LEU A 510 -3.86 18.06 8.17
N GLU A 511 -2.58 18.25 8.52
CA GLU A 511 -2.03 17.86 9.82
C GLU A 511 -2.69 18.61 10.99
N LEU A 512 -2.95 19.91 10.81
CA LEU A 512 -3.72 20.71 11.77
C LEU A 512 -5.15 20.20 11.90
N ALA A 513 -5.83 19.91 10.78
CA ALA A 513 -7.18 19.37 10.80
C ALA A 513 -7.27 17.98 11.46
N ILE A 514 -6.29 17.10 11.21
CA ILE A 514 -6.18 15.80 11.87
C ILE A 514 -5.98 15.99 13.38
N THR A 515 -5.02 16.82 13.78
CA THR A 515 -4.74 17.10 15.21
C THR A 515 -5.99 17.63 15.90
N TYR A 516 -6.65 18.64 15.33
CA TYR A 516 -7.88 19.22 15.88
C TYR A 516 -9.01 18.19 15.98
N PHE A 517 -9.22 17.38 14.94
CA PHE A 517 -10.22 16.31 14.99
C PHE A 517 -9.94 15.29 16.10
N LEU A 518 -8.69 14.88 16.28
CA LEU A 518 -8.32 13.95 17.36
C LEU A 518 -8.51 14.60 18.74
N ASP A 519 -8.18 15.88 18.91
CA ASP A 519 -8.40 16.60 20.17
C ASP A 519 -9.90 16.72 20.52
N CYS A 520 -10.75 17.09 19.56
CA CYS A 520 -12.20 17.08 19.74
C CYS A 520 -12.72 15.67 20.10
N THR A 521 -12.20 14.65 19.42
CA THR A 521 -12.55 13.24 19.70
C THR A 521 -12.15 12.82 21.12
N CYS A 522 -10.98 13.27 21.60
CA CYS A 522 -10.50 13.03 22.95
C CYS A 522 -11.43 13.62 24.00
N ARG A 523 -11.88 14.88 23.79
CA ARG A 523 -12.85 15.57 24.65
C ARG A 523 -14.18 14.83 24.74
N VAL A 524 -14.68 14.28 23.63
CA VAL A 524 -15.88 13.43 23.65
C VAL A 524 -15.66 12.20 24.53
N THR A 525 -14.62 11.42 24.25
CA THR A 525 -14.15 10.36 25.15
C THR A 525 -12.79 9.80 24.70
N PRO A 526 -11.82 9.62 25.61
CA PRO A 526 -10.55 8.97 25.30
C PRO A 526 -10.66 7.50 24.83
N ARG A 527 -11.84 6.87 25.00
CA ARG A 527 -12.08 5.49 24.60
C ARG A 527 -12.05 5.29 23.08
N TRP A 528 -12.22 6.35 22.29
CA TRP A 528 -12.10 6.29 20.83
C TRP A 528 -10.71 5.82 20.38
N PHE A 529 -9.67 6.15 21.15
CA PHE A 529 -8.27 5.74 20.90
C PHE A 529 -7.96 4.28 21.27
N ASN A 530 -9.00 3.47 21.52
CA ASN A 530 -8.88 2.01 21.46
C ASN A 530 -9.11 1.48 20.04
N LYS A 531 -9.51 2.33 19.09
CA LYS A 531 -9.74 1.98 17.68
C LYS A 531 -8.53 2.39 16.84
N PRO A 532 -7.73 1.43 16.32
CA PRO A 532 -6.49 1.71 15.59
C PRO A 532 -6.59 2.63 14.38
N LYS A 533 -7.76 2.67 13.71
CA LYS A 533 -8.00 3.54 12.55
C LYS A 533 -7.66 5.01 12.83
N PHE A 534 -7.89 5.49 14.05
CA PHE A 534 -7.58 6.88 14.43
C PHE A 534 -6.07 7.18 14.41
N HIS A 535 -5.23 6.20 14.73
CA HIS A 535 -3.78 6.36 14.65
C HIS A 535 -3.29 6.23 13.21
N VAL A 536 -3.86 5.29 12.43
CA VAL A 536 -3.47 5.09 11.02
C VAL A 536 -3.67 6.39 10.21
N LEU A 537 -4.67 7.21 10.55
CA LEU A 537 -4.90 8.52 9.94
C LEU A 537 -3.67 9.46 10.02
N LEU A 538 -2.85 9.36 11.05
CA LEU A 538 -1.65 10.21 11.23
C LEU A 538 -0.62 10.01 10.10
N HIS A 539 -0.68 8.88 9.39
CA HIS A 539 0.21 8.59 8.26
C HIS A 539 -0.33 9.13 6.92
N LEU A 540 -1.55 9.66 6.87
CA LEU A 540 -2.17 10.12 5.63
C LEU A 540 -1.41 11.28 4.96
N PRO A 541 -0.92 12.33 5.69
CA PRO A 541 -0.16 13.41 5.06
C PRO A 541 1.08 12.90 4.30
N GLU A 542 1.82 11.99 4.91
CA GLU A 542 3.02 11.40 4.30
C GLU A 542 2.68 10.53 3.09
N HIS A 543 1.58 9.77 3.15
CA HIS A 543 1.11 9.02 1.99
C HIS A 543 0.64 9.92 0.85
N ILE A 544 -0.01 11.05 1.14
CA ILE A 544 -0.41 12.01 0.10
C ILE A 544 0.83 12.59 -0.58
N ARG A 545 1.84 13.01 0.19
CA ARG A 545 3.12 13.50 -0.36
C ARG A 545 3.78 12.47 -1.29
N ARG A 546 3.71 11.18 -0.92
CA ARG A 546 4.37 10.10 -1.67
C ARG A 546 3.61 9.65 -2.91
N PHE A 547 2.28 9.61 -2.85
CA PHE A 547 1.43 8.94 -3.85
C PHE A 547 0.48 9.86 -4.62
N GLY A 548 0.36 11.13 -4.23
CA GLY A 548 -0.64 12.05 -4.77
C GLY A 548 -1.89 12.15 -3.89
N PRO A 549 -2.94 12.87 -4.33
CA PRO A 549 -4.16 13.05 -3.55
C PRO A 549 -4.77 11.73 -3.11
N ALA A 550 -5.37 11.69 -1.93
CA ALA A 550 -5.82 10.44 -1.31
C ALA A 550 -6.88 9.67 -2.12
N MET A 551 -7.59 10.36 -2.99
CA MET A 551 -8.53 9.79 -3.95
C MET A 551 -7.88 8.77 -4.91
N LEU A 552 -6.59 8.92 -5.23
CA LEU A 552 -5.88 8.04 -6.15
C LEU A 552 -5.66 6.63 -5.60
N PHE A 553 -5.56 6.50 -4.28
CA PHE A 553 -5.36 5.22 -3.60
C PHE A 553 -6.58 4.76 -2.78
N ALA A 554 -7.75 5.32 -3.05
CA ALA A 554 -9.01 4.89 -2.46
C ALA A 554 -9.54 3.62 -3.18
N THR A 555 -9.96 2.61 -2.42
CA THR A 555 -10.33 1.29 -2.99
C THR A 555 -11.75 1.21 -3.54
N LYS A 556 -12.54 2.28 -3.46
CA LYS A 556 -13.95 2.31 -3.88
C LYS A 556 -14.18 1.84 -5.32
N GLY A 557 -13.31 2.25 -6.25
CA GLY A 557 -13.40 1.87 -7.67
C GLY A 557 -13.25 0.36 -7.84
N PHE A 558 -12.24 -0.22 -7.18
CA PHE A 558 -11.95 -1.65 -7.21
C PHE A 558 -13.03 -2.48 -6.51
N GLU A 559 -13.54 -2.03 -5.36
CA GLU A 559 -14.63 -2.71 -4.64
C GLU A 559 -15.91 -2.81 -5.47
N SER A 560 -16.17 -1.84 -6.36
CA SER A 560 -17.35 -1.90 -7.23
C SER A 560 -17.31 -3.09 -8.21
N PHE A 561 -16.12 -3.56 -8.58
CA PHE A 561 -15.94 -4.75 -9.41
C PHE A 561 -16.23 -6.05 -8.66
N ASN A 562 -16.21 -6.06 -7.32
CA ASN A 562 -16.53 -7.25 -6.52
C ASN A 562 -17.94 -7.78 -6.84
N ALA A 563 -18.89 -6.90 -7.18
CA ALA A 563 -20.23 -7.31 -7.60
C ALA A 563 -20.23 -8.09 -8.94
N VAL A 564 -19.45 -7.62 -9.92
CA VAL A 564 -19.31 -8.24 -11.24
C VAL A 564 -18.63 -9.62 -11.10
N ILE A 565 -17.55 -9.68 -10.33
CA ILE A 565 -16.80 -10.92 -10.08
C ILE A 565 -17.69 -11.97 -9.41
N ARG A 566 -18.45 -11.57 -8.38
CA ARG A 566 -19.41 -12.47 -7.71
C ARG A 566 -20.45 -12.99 -8.69
N SER A 567 -20.98 -12.15 -9.58
CA SER A 567 -21.93 -12.58 -10.61
C SER A 567 -21.31 -13.63 -11.55
N CYS A 568 -20.11 -13.39 -12.07
CA CYS A 568 -19.39 -14.35 -12.91
C CYS A 568 -19.15 -15.70 -12.21
N SER A 569 -18.85 -15.66 -10.90
CA SER A 569 -18.67 -16.86 -10.07
C SER A 569 -19.98 -17.62 -9.83
N ILE A 570 -21.07 -16.90 -9.51
CA ILE A 570 -22.39 -17.50 -9.26
C ILE A 570 -22.86 -18.30 -10.48
N HIS A 571 -22.58 -17.79 -11.68
CA HIS A 571 -23.04 -18.33 -12.94
C HIS A 571 -22.02 -19.26 -13.63
N SER A 572 -20.91 -19.65 -12.99
CA SER A 572 -19.96 -20.63 -13.54
C SER A 572 -20.34 -22.06 -13.17
N ASN A 573 -19.71 -23.06 -13.82
CA ASN A 573 -19.90 -24.47 -13.46
C ASN A 573 -19.18 -24.84 -12.15
N ARG A 574 -18.39 -23.90 -11.59
CA ARG A 574 -17.63 -23.98 -10.34
C ARG A 574 -16.57 -25.09 -10.27
N HIS A 575 -16.28 -25.75 -11.38
CA HIS A 575 -15.17 -26.71 -11.47
C HIS A 575 -13.82 -25.99 -11.58
N ALA A 576 -13.79 -24.84 -12.25
CA ALA A 576 -12.64 -23.94 -12.31
C ALA A 576 -13.09 -22.48 -12.25
N PRO A 577 -13.67 -22.02 -11.12
CA PRO A 577 -14.29 -20.69 -11.01
C PRO A 577 -13.36 -19.56 -11.46
N SER A 578 -12.08 -19.69 -11.09
CA SER A 578 -10.98 -18.83 -11.50
C SER A 578 -10.92 -18.69 -13.04
N LYS A 579 -10.77 -19.80 -13.76
CA LYS A 579 -10.71 -19.83 -15.23
C LYS A 579 -11.99 -19.28 -15.85
N ASP A 580 -13.14 -19.67 -15.33
CA ASP A 580 -14.45 -19.29 -15.87
C ASP A 580 -14.75 -17.79 -15.72
N ILE A 581 -14.32 -17.18 -14.61
CA ILE A 581 -14.42 -15.73 -14.40
C ILE A 581 -13.49 -15.00 -15.38
N ALA A 582 -12.24 -15.45 -15.51
CA ALA A 582 -11.28 -14.85 -16.43
C ALA A 582 -11.79 -14.88 -17.88
N PHE A 583 -12.34 -16.00 -18.35
CA PHE A 583 -12.94 -16.10 -19.68
C PHE A 583 -14.20 -15.25 -19.89
N ARG A 584 -14.89 -14.83 -18.83
CA ARG A 584 -16.06 -13.95 -18.93
C ARG A 584 -15.71 -12.46 -18.80
N MET A 585 -14.55 -12.16 -18.23
CA MET A 585 -14.06 -10.79 -18.04
C MET A 585 -13.09 -10.34 -19.14
N ALA A 586 -12.42 -11.29 -19.81
CA ALA A 586 -11.74 -11.09 -21.08
C ALA A 586 -12.77 -11.06 -22.23
#